data_AF-A0A7S2W878-F1
#
_entry.id   AF-A0A7S2W878-F1
#
_cell.length_a   1.000
_cell.length_b   1.000
_cell.length_c   1.000
_cell.angle_alpha   90.00
_cell.angle_beta   90.00
_cell.angle_gamma   90.00
#
_symmetry.space_group_name_H-M   'P 1'
#
loop_
_entity.id
_entity.type
_entity.pdbx_description
1 polymer ?
#
loop_
_entity_poly.entity_id
_entity_poly.type
_entity_poly.pdbx_seq_one_letter_code
_entity_poly.pdbx_strand_id
1 'polypeptide(L)'
;MPPRRPSEKPRQSTASALGEEAGAAGEASRRHRQVMVSKLEELRTRISHEQDEREVLESSRSKLQAFWAIDKQRIQKLHTELVDKDNRVLEMNNAQASRVRELKEKVKDFLLDLHQDVTVELIKGEQGTKQSQDMHRTVLVTQKKDNDLIREDIREEEMSLLELENDIRKKHNRRCYELRKKYELKLNEARRRFEHETKRVRDATEAKRSSQLTSLEAEKARQTARRIKEQEKVLGNIREYFADITHSNLENIKELKSQVTELRRHEERDELAIRKLARENERMTIPLQKAKDEVAKLQRQLVSYEAEKKNLREVKGRLLVIEDDQRRSAWQQEVLEQSLDQIEARNRDLHEKFLETEHKVSQRSGFQRMLTANQIHCKTTEIARSQAELCSVLHTVGQLPPAAVRQIAETSNPMDVRRRELKTLQSRLREIDAGYRRLITSVRLKMKEFGLAPSELGFSPHSTLIPREPKLTR
;
A
#
# COMPACT_ATOMS: atom_id res chain seq x y z
N MET A 1 -139.40 138.16 26.33
CA MET A 1 -139.24 139.24 27.33
C MET A 1 -139.20 140.60 26.60
N PRO A 2 -139.40 141.76 27.27
CA PRO A 2 -140.15 142.94 26.76
C PRO A 2 -139.21 144.14 26.38
N PRO A 3 -139.54 145.48 26.44
CA PRO A 3 -140.79 146.22 26.80
C PRO A 3 -141.17 147.59 26.12
N ARG A 4 -142.46 148.01 26.27
CA ARG A 4 -143.02 149.41 26.49
C ARG A 4 -142.86 150.49 25.37
N ARG A 5 -143.68 151.56 25.10
CA ARG A 5 -144.89 152.35 25.57
C ARG A 5 -144.51 153.89 25.48
N PRO A 6 -145.37 154.95 25.63
CA PRO A 6 -146.86 155.16 25.59
C PRO A 6 -147.40 156.50 24.91
N SER A 7 -148.75 156.75 24.95
CA SER A 7 -149.53 158.06 24.97
C SER A 7 -149.44 159.08 23.77
N GLU A 8 -150.26 160.15 23.53
CA GLU A 8 -151.36 160.90 24.24
C GLU A 8 -152.39 161.70 23.31
N LYS A 9 -153.10 162.77 23.78
CA LYS A 9 -154.15 163.65 23.11
C LYS A 9 -154.24 165.08 23.82
N PRO A 10 -155.25 166.03 23.70
CA PRO A 10 -156.45 166.31 22.83
C PRO A 10 -156.72 167.84 22.45
N ARG A 11 -157.97 168.23 22.03
CA ARG A 11 -158.62 169.62 21.92
C ARG A 11 -158.17 170.57 20.74
N GLN A 12 -158.83 171.68 20.29
CA GLN A 12 -160.15 172.40 20.41
C GLN A 12 -160.41 173.24 19.08
N SER A 13 -161.21 174.31 18.82
CA SER A 13 -162.10 175.34 19.49
C SER A 13 -163.15 175.96 18.47
N THR A 14 -164.01 176.95 18.85
CA THR A 14 -165.09 177.59 17.99
C THR A 14 -165.56 179.04 18.42
N ALA A 15 -166.55 179.65 17.70
CA ALA A 15 -167.32 180.94 17.89
C ALA A 15 -166.70 182.26 17.31
N SER A 16 -167.37 183.41 17.03
CA SER A 16 -168.76 183.97 17.17
C SER A 16 -169.12 184.90 15.93
N ALA A 17 -169.98 185.95 15.79
CA ALA A 17 -170.90 186.84 16.58
C ALA A 17 -172.01 187.53 15.66
N LEU A 18 -172.69 188.64 16.07
CA LEU A 18 -173.85 189.32 15.38
C LEU A 18 -174.03 190.86 15.64
N GLY A 19 -174.93 191.55 14.89
CA GLY A 19 -175.52 192.92 15.11
C GLY A 19 -175.64 193.84 13.85
N GLU A 20 -176.21 195.08 13.79
CA GLU A 20 -177.46 195.79 14.25
C GLU A 20 -177.28 197.35 14.11
N GLU A 21 -178.23 198.31 13.90
CA GLU A 21 -179.65 198.45 13.43
C GLU A 21 -180.00 199.98 13.13
N ALA A 22 -181.16 200.32 12.52
CA ALA A 22 -181.90 201.63 12.41
C ALA A 22 -181.35 202.79 11.51
N GLY A 23 -182.11 203.84 11.07
CA GLY A 23 -183.57 204.15 11.10
C GLY A 23 -183.98 205.59 10.65
N ALA A 24 -185.29 205.81 10.38
CA ALA A 24 -186.10 207.08 10.38
C ALA A 24 -186.00 208.25 9.33
N ALA A 25 -187.07 208.37 8.51
CA ALA A 25 -187.92 209.53 8.12
C ALA A 25 -187.43 211.00 7.89
N GLY A 26 -188.07 211.70 6.93
CA GLY A 26 -188.17 213.18 6.86
C GLY A 26 -188.27 213.80 5.46
N GLU A 27 -189.31 214.58 5.15
CA GLU A 27 -189.44 215.34 3.89
C GLU A 27 -188.49 216.56 3.89
N ALA A 28 -187.78 216.88 2.80
CA ALA A 28 -188.34 217.67 1.71
C ALA A 28 -187.84 217.24 0.30
N SER A 29 -188.14 215.98 -0.08
CA SER A 29 -188.44 215.48 -1.43
C SER A 29 -187.54 215.77 -2.66
N ARG A 30 -186.42 216.50 -2.57
CA ARG A 30 -185.51 216.77 -3.72
C ARG A 30 -184.01 216.52 -3.50
N ARG A 31 -183.53 216.29 -2.27
CA ARG A 31 -182.07 216.15 -1.99
C ARG A 31 -181.59 214.76 -1.54
N HIS A 32 -182.45 213.92 -0.97
CA HIS A 32 -182.03 212.62 -0.40
C HIS A 32 -181.50 211.61 -1.43
N ARG A 33 -181.89 211.72 -2.71
CA ARG A 33 -181.64 210.69 -3.74
C ARG A 33 -180.18 210.60 -4.24
N GLN A 34 -179.32 211.57 -3.93
CA GLN A 34 -177.93 211.59 -4.43
C GLN A 34 -176.89 210.97 -3.49
N VAL A 35 -177.14 210.93 -2.17
CA VAL A 35 -176.13 210.47 -1.19
C VAL A 35 -176.02 208.94 -1.10
N MET A 36 -177.11 208.22 -1.37
CA MET A 36 -177.16 206.75 -1.26
C MET A 36 -176.42 206.01 -2.38
N VAL A 37 -176.04 206.67 -3.48
CA VAL A 37 -175.43 206.02 -4.65
C VAL A 37 -173.97 205.67 -4.39
N SER A 38 -173.13 206.65 -4.04
CA SER A 38 -171.68 206.45 -3.90
C SER A 38 -171.30 205.39 -2.85
N LYS A 39 -172.11 205.24 -1.79
CA LYS A 39 -171.81 204.31 -0.70
C LYS A 39 -172.08 202.83 -1.03
N LEU A 40 -172.74 202.55 -2.16
CA LEU A 40 -172.86 201.19 -2.72
C LEU A 40 -171.68 200.80 -3.62
N GLU A 41 -170.90 201.78 -4.10
CA GLU A 41 -169.78 201.56 -5.02
C GLU A 41 -168.52 201.11 -4.25
N GLU A 42 -168.22 201.74 -3.11
CA GLU A 42 -167.10 201.37 -2.22
C GLU A 42 -167.19 199.93 -1.68
N LEU A 43 -168.41 199.42 -1.43
CA LEU A 43 -168.60 198.05 -0.95
C LEU A 43 -168.43 197.02 -2.08
N ARG A 44 -168.73 197.39 -3.33
CA ARG A 44 -168.55 196.49 -4.49
C ARG A 44 -167.09 196.27 -4.85
N THR A 45 -166.26 197.31 -4.80
CA THR A 45 -164.81 197.17 -5.07
C THR A 45 -164.12 196.29 -4.04
N ARG A 46 -164.52 196.42 -2.76
CA ARG A 46 -163.98 195.60 -1.66
C ARG A 46 -164.32 194.12 -1.80
N ILE A 47 -165.56 193.79 -2.18
CA ILE A 47 -166.00 192.42 -2.47
C ILE A 47 -165.23 191.82 -3.65
N SER A 48 -164.92 192.60 -4.69
CA SER A 48 -164.09 192.13 -5.81
C SER A 48 -162.69 191.72 -5.35
N HIS A 49 -162.05 192.52 -4.49
CA HIS A 49 -160.68 192.24 -4.07
C HIS A 49 -160.56 190.96 -3.23
N GLU A 50 -161.53 190.70 -2.33
CA GLU A 50 -161.61 189.45 -1.55
C GLU A 50 -161.90 188.21 -2.44
N GLN A 51 -162.45 188.39 -3.65
CA GLN A 51 -162.60 187.33 -4.64
C GLN A 51 -161.27 187.04 -5.35
N ASP A 52 -160.52 188.07 -5.74
CA ASP A 52 -159.21 187.93 -6.39
C ASP A 52 -158.20 187.18 -5.48
N GLU A 53 -158.11 187.56 -4.20
CA GLU A 53 -157.24 186.86 -3.23
C GLU A 53 -157.61 185.38 -3.07
N ARG A 54 -158.91 185.08 -3.12
CA ARG A 54 -159.44 183.72 -3.00
C ARG A 54 -159.08 182.86 -4.21
N GLU A 55 -159.16 183.39 -5.42
CA GLU A 55 -158.69 182.67 -6.62
C GLU A 55 -157.17 182.40 -6.56
N VAL A 56 -156.36 183.34 -6.08
CA VAL A 56 -154.91 183.15 -5.91
C VAL A 56 -154.61 182.05 -4.88
N LEU A 57 -155.36 182.00 -3.77
CA LEU A 57 -155.24 180.94 -2.76
C LEU A 57 -155.72 179.58 -3.28
N GLU A 58 -156.83 179.51 -4.04
CA GLU A 58 -157.33 178.27 -4.63
C GLU A 58 -156.41 177.75 -5.75
N SER A 59 -155.82 178.64 -6.55
CA SER A 59 -154.74 178.32 -7.51
C SER A 59 -153.51 177.77 -6.80
N SER A 60 -153.09 178.38 -5.69
CA SER A 60 -151.93 177.96 -4.89
C SER A 60 -152.17 176.62 -4.20
N ARG A 61 -153.38 176.40 -3.64
CA ARG A 61 -153.80 175.11 -3.08
C ARG A 61 -153.79 174.02 -4.17
N SER A 62 -154.30 174.33 -5.36
CA SER A 62 -154.33 173.38 -6.48
C SER A 62 -152.93 173.00 -6.97
N LYS A 63 -151.99 173.96 -7.02
CA LYS A 63 -150.57 173.70 -7.30
C LYS A 63 -149.92 172.81 -6.23
N LEU A 64 -150.12 173.12 -4.95
CA LEU A 64 -149.64 172.29 -3.83
C LEU A 64 -150.23 170.87 -3.84
N GLN A 65 -151.52 170.74 -4.15
CA GLN A 65 -152.20 169.45 -4.26
C GLN A 65 -151.72 168.64 -5.47
N ALA A 66 -151.38 169.30 -6.59
CA ALA A 66 -150.73 168.67 -7.74
C ALA A 66 -149.30 168.21 -7.42
N PHE A 67 -148.47 169.04 -6.79
CA PHE A 67 -147.13 168.64 -6.35
C PHE A 67 -147.17 167.47 -5.37
N TRP A 68 -148.05 167.52 -4.36
CA TRP A 68 -148.24 166.41 -3.42
C TRP A 68 -148.70 165.12 -4.12
N ALA A 69 -149.57 165.21 -5.13
CA ALA A 69 -149.98 164.05 -5.93
C ALA A 69 -148.81 163.49 -6.76
N ILE A 70 -147.98 164.35 -7.36
CA ILE A 70 -146.79 163.98 -8.12
C ILE A 70 -145.75 163.30 -7.22
N ASP A 71 -145.42 163.90 -6.07
CA ASP A 71 -144.44 163.32 -5.14
C ASP A 71 -144.96 162.04 -4.48
N LYS A 72 -146.25 161.95 -4.18
CA LYS A 72 -146.87 160.69 -3.73
C LYS A 72 -146.76 159.59 -4.79
N GLN A 73 -147.05 159.90 -6.07
CA GLN A 73 -146.82 158.97 -7.17
C GLN A 73 -145.34 158.62 -7.35
N ARG A 74 -144.42 159.56 -7.13
CA ARG A 74 -142.97 159.36 -7.24
C ARG A 74 -142.44 158.44 -6.14
N ILE A 75 -142.89 158.63 -4.90
CA ILE A 75 -142.61 157.74 -3.77
C ILE A 75 -143.19 156.34 -4.03
N GLN A 76 -144.42 156.25 -4.54
CA GLN A 76 -145.02 154.95 -4.91
C GLN A 76 -144.20 154.24 -6.00
N LYS A 77 -143.79 154.93 -7.07
CA LYS A 77 -142.93 154.38 -8.12
C LYS A 77 -141.57 153.91 -7.60
N LEU A 78 -140.90 154.73 -6.78
CA LEU A 78 -139.61 154.36 -6.16
C LEU A 78 -139.75 153.17 -5.20
N HIS A 79 -140.89 153.04 -4.51
CA HIS A 79 -141.17 151.89 -3.66
C HIS A 79 -141.39 150.61 -4.48
N THR A 80 -142.18 150.67 -5.56
CA THR A 80 -142.34 149.51 -6.47
C THR A 80 -141.03 149.15 -7.15
N GLU A 81 -140.23 150.13 -7.58
CA GLU A 81 -138.90 149.89 -8.15
C GLU A 81 -137.92 149.26 -7.16
N LEU A 82 -138.05 149.56 -5.86
CA LEU A 82 -137.22 148.95 -4.81
C LEU A 82 -137.63 147.49 -4.61
N VAL A 83 -138.93 147.22 -4.45
CA VAL A 83 -139.48 145.86 -4.33
C VAL A 83 -139.14 145.02 -5.56
N ASP A 84 -139.20 145.58 -6.77
CA ASP A 84 -138.77 144.91 -8.00
C ASP A 84 -137.26 144.58 -8.01
N LYS A 85 -136.42 145.46 -7.45
CA LYS A 85 -134.97 145.22 -7.34
C LYS A 85 -134.68 144.14 -6.30
N ASP A 86 -135.33 144.18 -5.14
CA ASP A 86 -135.19 143.17 -4.10
C ASP A 86 -135.68 141.78 -4.59
N ASN A 87 -136.82 141.74 -5.30
CA ASN A 87 -137.32 140.51 -5.94
C ASN A 87 -136.32 139.96 -6.96
N ARG A 88 -135.75 140.80 -7.85
CA ARG A 88 -134.72 140.36 -8.81
C ARG A 88 -133.45 139.85 -8.12
N VAL A 89 -133.04 140.45 -7.00
CA VAL A 89 -131.90 139.96 -6.20
C VAL A 89 -132.24 138.61 -5.56
N LEU A 90 -133.44 138.42 -5.05
CA LEU A 90 -133.92 137.14 -4.52
C LEU A 90 -134.02 136.07 -5.61
N GLU A 91 -134.54 136.39 -6.80
CA GLU A 91 -134.58 135.50 -7.97
C GLU A 91 -133.18 135.07 -8.41
N MET A 92 -132.23 136.02 -8.52
CA MET A 92 -130.84 135.72 -8.86
C MET A 92 -130.15 134.87 -7.79
N ASN A 93 -130.36 135.15 -6.50
CA ASN A 93 -129.84 134.34 -5.40
C ASN A 93 -130.44 132.93 -5.39
N ASN A 94 -131.75 132.80 -5.66
CA ASN A 94 -132.42 131.50 -5.78
C ASN A 94 -131.91 130.70 -6.98
N ALA A 95 -131.70 131.34 -8.13
CA ALA A 95 -131.12 130.72 -9.32
C ALA A 95 -129.68 130.24 -9.06
N GLN A 96 -128.86 131.05 -8.38
CA GLN A 96 -127.52 130.64 -7.93
C GLN A 96 -127.58 129.48 -6.95
N ALA A 97 -128.47 129.52 -5.95
CA ALA A 97 -128.63 128.45 -4.95
C ALA A 97 -129.14 127.13 -5.56
N SER A 98 -129.95 127.19 -6.63
CA SER A 98 -130.33 126.01 -7.43
C SER A 98 -129.14 125.49 -8.25
N ARG A 99 -128.43 126.36 -8.98
CA ARG A 99 -127.25 125.94 -9.78
C ARG A 99 -126.12 125.38 -8.91
N VAL A 100 -125.93 125.88 -7.69
CA VAL A 100 -124.99 125.31 -6.71
C VAL A 100 -125.45 123.93 -6.20
N ARG A 101 -126.75 123.65 -6.14
CA ARG A 101 -127.26 122.30 -5.84
C ARG A 101 -127.02 121.35 -7.02
N GLU A 102 -127.40 121.74 -8.24
CA GLU A 102 -127.11 120.95 -9.45
C GLU A 102 -125.62 120.62 -9.61
N LEU A 103 -124.72 121.58 -9.32
CA LEU A 103 -123.27 121.36 -9.37
C LEU A 103 -122.80 120.42 -8.25
N LYS A 104 -123.38 120.49 -7.04
CA LYS A 104 -123.08 119.54 -5.96
C LYS A 104 -123.55 118.12 -6.27
N GLU A 105 -124.72 117.98 -6.91
CA GLU A 105 -125.23 116.68 -7.36
C GLU A 105 -124.32 116.13 -8.46
N LYS A 106 -124.01 116.91 -9.51
CA LYS A 106 -123.08 116.48 -10.58
C LYS A 106 -121.68 116.12 -10.06
N VAL A 107 -121.16 116.81 -9.03
CA VAL A 107 -119.89 116.45 -8.38
C VAL A 107 -120.01 115.18 -7.54
N LYS A 108 -121.12 115.00 -6.82
CA LYS A 108 -121.39 113.77 -6.06
C LYS A 108 -121.50 112.56 -7.00
N ASP A 109 -122.22 112.72 -8.11
CA ASP A 109 -122.43 111.64 -9.09
C ASP A 109 -121.10 111.31 -9.78
N PHE A 110 -120.33 112.31 -10.23
CA PHE A 110 -118.97 112.10 -10.75
C PHE A 110 -118.02 111.42 -9.74
N LEU A 111 -118.14 111.71 -8.44
CA LEU A 111 -117.36 111.03 -7.39
C LEU A 111 -117.85 109.59 -7.13
N LEU A 112 -119.14 109.31 -7.31
CA LEU A 112 -119.68 107.95 -7.26
C LEU A 112 -119.27 107.13 -8.48
N ASP A 113 -119.25 107.74 -9.67
CA ASP A 113 -118.78 107.11 -10.91
C ASP A 113 -117.28 106.82 -10.82
N LEU A 114 -116.46 107.80 -10.43
CA LEU A 114 -115.02 107.62 -10.20
C LEU A 114 -114.73 106.55 -9.13
N HIS A 115 -115.52 106.50 -8.06
CA HIS A 115 -115.40 105.43 -7.06
C HIS A 115 -115.79 104.06 -7.63
N GLN A 116 -116.85 103.98 -8.43
CA GLN A 116 -117.24 102.74 -9.13
C GLN A 116 -116.12 102.28 -10.06
N ASP A 117 -115.60 103.14 -10.94
CA ASP A 117 -114.49 102.84 -11.84
C ASP A 117 -113.25 102.34 -11.07
N VAL A 118 -112.84 103.04 -10.01
CA VAL A 118 -111.73 102.61 -9.15
C VAL A 118 -111.99 101.25 -8.51
N THR A 119 -113.21 100.98 -8.00
CA THR A 119 -113.53 99.64 -7.48
C THR A 119 -113.55 98.56 -8.57
N VAL A 120 -113.99 98.87 -9.78
CA VAL A 120 -114.00 97.95 -10.92
C VAL A 120 -112.57 97.62 -11.36
N GLU A 121 -111.67 98.59 -11.46
CA GLU A 121 -110.25 98.34 -11.78
C GLU A 121 -109.51 97.62 -10.66
N LEU A 122 -109.81 97.90 -9.39
CA LEU A 122 -109.28 97.12 -8.25
C LEU A 122 -109.76 95.66 -8.30
N ILE A 123 -111.04 95.42 -8.59
CA ILE A 123 -111.59 94.07 -8.74
C ILE A 123 -110.96 93.35 -9.95
N LYS A 124 -110.79 94.03 -11.09
CA LYS A 124 -110.06 93.47 -12.26
C LYS A 124 -108.60 93.13 -11.92
N GLY A 125 -107.91 94.00 -11.18
CA GLY A 125 -106.53 93.78 -10.72
C GLY A 125 -106.42 92.58 -9.75
N GLU A 126 -107.34 92.46 -8.80
CA GLU A 126 -107.43 91.30 -7.92
C GLU A 126 -107.78 90.02 -8.68
N GLN A 127 -108.70 90.07 -9.65
CA GLN A 127 -109.07 88.90 -10.46
C GLN A 127 -107.91 88.46 -11.36
N GLY A 128 -107.23 89.39 -12.04
CA GLY A 128 -106.07 89.08 -12.87
C GLY A 128 -104.87 88.54 -12.08
N THR A 129 -104.61 89.08 -10.89
CA THR A 129 -103.56 88.54 -10.01
C THR A 129 -103.92 87.16 -9.43
N LYS A 130 -105.18 86.91 -9.06
CA LYS A 130 -105.66 85.58 -8.66
C LYS A 130 -105.57 84.57 -9.80
N GLN A 131 -106.04 84.93 -11.00
CA GLN A 131 -105.91 84.10 -12.21
C GLN A 131 -104.44 83.77 -12.51
N SER A 132 -103.54 84.76 -12.44
CA SER A 132 -102.09 84.54 -12.60
C SER A 132 -101.53 83.58 -11.54
N GLN A 133 -101.88 83.76 -10.26
CA GLN A 133 -101.47 82.85 -9.19
C GLN A 133 -101.99 81.42 -9.38
N ASP A 134 -103.23 81.24 -9.80
CA ASP A 134 -103.81 79.92 -10.04
C ASP A 134 -103.25 79.25 -11.30
N MET A 135 -102.93 80.01 -12.36
CA MET A 135 -102.18 79.51 -13.51
C MET A 135 -100.74 79.12 -13.14
N HIS A 136 -100.07 79.88 -12.26
CA HIS A 136 -98.77 79.48 -11.73
C HIS A 136 -98.88 78.22 -10.85
N ARG A 137 -99.94 78.06 -10.05
CA ARG A 137 -100.20 76.85 -9.26
C ARG A 137 -100.43 75.63 -10.14
N THR A 138 -101.22 75.73 -11.21
CA THR A 138 -101.44 74.60 -12.13
C THR A 138 -100.16 74.22 -12.86
N VAL A 139 -99.40 75.19 -13.38
CA VAL A 139 -98.08 74.95 -14.01
C VAL A 139 -97.09 74.31 -13.03
N LEU A 140 -97.03 74.75 -11.77
CA LEU A 140 -96.17 74.11 -10.76
C LEU A 140 -96.63 72.70 -10.39
N VAL A 141 -97.92 72.38 -10.54
CA VAL A 141 -98.44 71.02 -10.33
C VAL A 141 -98.19 70.11 -11.54
N THR A 142 -98.28 70.61 -12.78
CA THR A 142 -97.87 69.83 -13.95
C THR A 142 -96.36 69.61 -13.92
N GLN A 143 -95.56 70.67 -13.78
CA GLN A 143 -94.10 70.55 -13.71
C GLN A 143 -93.62 69.56 -12.64
N LYS A 144 -94.29 69.47 -11.48
CA LYS A 144 -93.98 68.44 -10.47
C LYS A 144 -94.27 67.02 -10.98
N LYS A 145 -95.44 66.79 -11.56
CA LYS A 145 -95.79 65.49 -12.19
C LYS A 145 -94.80 65.15 -13.31
N ASP A 146 -94.48 66.10 -14.17
CA ASP A 146 -93.55 65.93 -15.28
C ASP A 146 -92.14 65.56 -14.76
N ASN A 147 -91.67 66.21 -13.70
CA ASN A 147 -90.40 65.86 -13.04
C ASN A 147 -90.45 64.48 -12.36
N ASP A 148 -91.56 64.11 -11.72
CA ASP A 148 -91.69 62.82 -11.04
C ASP A 148 -91.87 61.65 -12.01
N LEU A 149 -92.50 61.88 -13.18
CA LEU A 149 -92.52 60.97 -14.33
C LEU A 149 -91.12 60.79 -14.93
N ILE A 150 -90.39 61.88 -15.22
CA ILE A 150 -89.00 61.79 -15.72
C ILE A 150 -88.10 61.03 -14.72
N ARG A 151 -88.37 61.11 -13.41
CA ARG A 151 -87.69 60.32 -12.38
C ARG A 151 -88.14 58.86 -12.32
N GLU A 152 -89.30 58.53 -12.84
CA GLU A 152 -89.78 57.15 -13.02
C GLU A 152 -89.14 56.56 -14.28
N ASP A 153 -89.23 57.26 -15.42
CA ASP A 153 -88.57 56.93 -16.70
C ASP A 153 -87.07 56.62 -16.50
N ILE A 154 -86.33 57.52 -15.82
CA ILE A 154 -84.89 57.33 -15.54
C ILE A 154 -84.63 56.06 -14.72
N ARG A 155 -85.50 55.72 -13.75
CA ARG A 155 -85.36 54.49 -12.96
C ARG A 155 -85.68 53.24 -13.77
N GLU A 156 -86.67 53.30 -14.66
CA GLU A 156 -86.97 52.19 -15.58
C GLU A 156 -85.82 51.97 -16.56
N GLU A 157 -85.22 53.04 -17.12
CA GLU A 157 -84.01 52.96 -17.93
C GLU A 157 -82.83 52.38 -17.12
N GLU A 158 -82.52 52.91 -15.93
CA GLU A 158 -81.47 52.39 -15.04
C GLU A 158 -81.67 50.90 -14.72
N MET A 159 -82.89 50.48 -14.39
CA MET A 159 -83.21 49.08 -14.12
C MET A 159 -83.05 48.21 -15.37
N SER A 160 -83.51 48.66 -16.54
CA SER A 160 -83.35 47.92 -17.80
C SER A 160 -81.87 47.76 -18.19
N LEU A 161 -81.04 48.78 -17.94
CA LEU A 161 -79.60 48.76 -18.16
C LEU A 161 -78.90 47.82 -17.18
N LEU A 162 -79.30 47.81 -15.91
CA LEU A 162 -78.82 46.86 -14.90
C LEU A 162 -79.23 45.42 -15.23
N GLU A 163 -80.43 45.18 -15.75
CA GLU A 163 -80.85 43.85 -16.22
C GLU A 163 -80.01 43.41 -17.43
N LEU A 164 -79.83 44.29 -18.42
CA LEU A 164 -78.98 44.03 -19.59
C LEU A 164 -77.53 43.74 -19.19
N GLU A 165 -76.94 44.51 -18.27
CA GLU A 165 -75.58 44.28 -17.80
C GLU A 165 -75.47 42.96 -17.05
N ASN A 166 -76.43 42.65 -16.17
CA ASN A 166 -76.51 41.36 -15.49
C ASN A 166 -76.64 40.20 -16.49
N ASP A 167 -77.38 40.38 -17.58
CA ASP A 167 -77.52 39.34 -18.61
C ASP A 167 -76.25 39.19 -19.47
N ILE A 168 -75.53 40.28 -19.75
CA ILE A 168 -74.19 40.24 -20.37
C ILE A 168 -73.20 39.51 -19.44
N ARG A 169 -73.19 39.84 -18.13
CA ARG A 169 -72.38 39.15 -17.10
C ARG A 169 -72.72 37.66 -17.02
N LYS A 170 -74.00 37.28 -17.01
CA LYS A 170 -74.46 35.86 -17.08
C LYS A 170 -73.97 35.17 -18.35
N LYS A 171 -74.10 35.80 -19.52
CA LYS A 171 -73.65 35.27 -20.83
C LYS A 171 -72.12 35.11 -20.89
N HIS A 172 -71.37 36.07 -20.35
CA HIS A 172 -69.91 35.98 -20.22
C HIS A 172 -69.49 34.83 -19.29
N ASN A 173 -70.06 34.76 -18.09
CA ASN A 173 -69.74 33.71 -17.11
C ASN A 173 -70.05 32.31 -17.64
N ARG A 174 -71.16 32.12 -18.39
CA ARG A 174 -71.46 30.86 -19.10
C ARG A 174 -70.38 30.51 -20.13
N ARG A 175 -70.00 31.46 -21.00
CA ARG A 175 -68.93 31.26 -22.00
C ARG A 175 -67.59 30.91 -21.35
N CYS A 176 -67.23 31.58 -20.25
CA CYS A 176 -66.00 31.30 -19.50
C CYS A 176 -66.03 29.93 -18.82
N TYR A 177 -67.16 29.52 -18.23
CA TYR A 177 -67.34 28.17 -17.68
C TYR A 177 -67.23 27.09 -18.77
N GLU A 178 -67.93 27.26 -19.89
CA GLU A 178 -67.81 26.35 -21.03
C GLU A 178 -66.38 26.23 -21.55
N LEU A 179 -65.67 27.36 -21.66
CA LEU A 179 -64.30 27.40 -22.16
C LEU A 179 -63.33 26.68 -21.19
N ARG A 180 -63.46 26.92 -19.88
CA ARG A 180 -62.74 26.18 -18.84
C ARG A 180 -62.99 24.68 -18.96
N LYS A 181 -64.26 24.26 -18.99
CA LYS A 181 -64.66 22.85 -19.15
C LYS A 181 -64.11 22.22 -20.44
N LYS A 182 -64.10 22.95 -21.56
CA LYS A 182 -63.50 22.51 -22.84
C LYS A 182 -61.98 22.33 -22.72
N TYR A 183 -61.27 23.18 -21.99
CA TYR A 183 -59.84 23.02 -21.72
C TYR A 183 -59.51 21.94 -20.68
N GLU A 184 -60.33 21.79 -19.64
CA GLU A 184 -60.22 20.70 -18.65
C GLU A 184 -60.37 19.32 -19.31
N LEU A 185 -61.33 19.16 -20.22
CA LEU A 185 -61.49 17.94 -21.02
C LEU A 185 -60.25 17.69 -21.90
N LYS A 186 -59.79 18.68 -22.67
CA LYS A 186 -58.56 18.57 -23.47
C LYS A 186 -57.32 18.23 -22.64
N LEU A 187 -57.18 18.83 -21.46
CA LEU A 187 -56.07 18.57 -20.53
C LEU A 187 -56.14 17.15 -19.96
N ASN A 188 -57.32 16.69 -19.57
CA ASN A 188 -57.52 15.34 -19.05
C ASN A 188 -57.37 14.26 -20.15
N GLU A 189 -57.78 14.54 -21.38
CA GLU A 189 -57.45 13.70 -22.54
C GLU A 189 -55.94 13.64 -22.79
N ALA A 190 -55.25 14.78 -22.80
CA ALA A 190 -53.80 14.83 -23.00
C ALA A 190 -53.06 14.05 -21.89
N ARG A 191 -53.44 14.25 -20.62
CA ARG A 191 -52.94 13.48 -19.46
C ARG A 191 -53.15 11.99 -19.66
N ARG A 192 -54.37 11.53 -19.96
CA ARG A 192 -54.67 10.11 -20.23
C ARG A 192 -53.85 9.53 -21.38
N ARG A 193 -53.64 10.29 -22.47
CA ARG A 193 -52.79 9.87 -23.60
C ARG A 193 -51.34 9.70 -23.16
N PHE A 194 -50.77 10.66 -22.42
CA PHE A 194 -49.40 10.55 -21.90
C PHE A 194 -49.23 9.48 -20.82
N GLU A 195 -50.22 9.29 -19.93
CA GLU A 195 -50.24 8.21 -18.94
C GLU A 195 -50.29 6.83 -19.60
N HIS A 196 -51.15 6.66 -20.62
CA HIS A 196 -51.25 5.43 -21.40
C HIS A 196 -49.94 5.15 -22.16
N GLU A 197 -49.36 6.15 -22.82
CA GLU A 197 -48.09 5.98 -23.52
C GLU A 197 -46.93 5.69 -22.56
N THR A 198 -46.88 6.35 -21.41
CA THR A 198 -45.89 6.08 -20.36
C THR A 198 -46.01 4.65 -19.81
N LYS A 199 -47.24 4.14 -19.62
CA LYS A 199 -47.48 2.73 -19.26
C LYS A 199 -47.00 1.81 -20.38
N ARG A 200 -47.48 2.01 -21.62
CA ARG A 200 -47.10 1.22 -22.80
C ARG A 200 -45.57 1.10 -22.97
N VAL A 201 -44.83 2.19 -22.76
CA VAL A 201 -43.35 2.19 -22.82
C VAL A 201 -42.73 1.41 -21.64
N ARG A 202 -43.24 1.56 -20.42
CA ARG A 202 -42.79 0.76 -19.25
C ARG A 202 -43.06 -0.73 -19.51
N ASP A 203 -44.30 -1.10 -19.79
CA ASP A 203 -44.74 -2.47 -20.04
C ASP A 203 -43.91 -3.12 -21.16
N ALA A 204 -43.63 -2.41 -22.25
CA ALA A 204 -42.79 -2.89 -23.34
C ALA A 204 -41.31 -3.05 -22.95
N THR A 205 -40.75 -2.14 -22.15
CA THR A 205 -39.36 -2.27 -21.64
C THR A 205 -39.22 -3.35 -20.59
N GLU A 206 -40.24 -3.60 -19.77
CA GLU A 206 -40.30 -4.68 -18.79
C GLU A 206 -40.51 -6.05 -19.47
N ALA A 207 -41.39 -6.15 -20.47
CA ALA A 207 -41.52 -7.34 -21.30
C ALA A 207 -40.20 -7.68 -22.02
N LYS A 208 -39.52 -6.66 -22.58
CA LYS A 208 -38.18 -6.83 -23.18
C LYS A 208 -37.15 -7.30 -22.16
N ARG A 209 -37.11 -6.70 -20.96
CA ARG A 209 -36.20 -7.10 -19.87
C ARG A 209 -36.47 -8.54 -19.41
N SER A 210 -37.74 -8.93 -19.27
CA SER A 210 -38.17 -10.27 -18.88
C SER A 210 -37.80 -11.32 -19.94
N SER A 211 -38.01 -11.02 -21.23
CA SER A 211 -37.57 -11.86 -22.33
C SER A 211 -36.03 -11.99 -22.40
N GLN A 212 -35.29 -10.92 -22.12
CA GLN A 212 -33.83 -10.96 -22.05
C GLN A 212 -33.32 -11.76 -20.85
N LEU A 213 -33.93 -11.62 -19.67
CA LEU A 213 -33.62 -12.40 -18.48
C LEU A 213 -33.86 -13.90 -18.73
N THR A 214 -35.05 -14.29 -19.16
CA THR A 214 -35.39 -15.70 -19.44
C THR A 214 -34.51 -16.31 -20.55
N SER A 215 -34.10 -15.52 -21.55
CA SER A 215 -33.13 -15.97 -22.57
C SER A 215 -31.73 -16.19 -21.97
N LEU A 216 -31.24 -15.27 -21.14
CA LEU A 216 -29.95 -15.39 -20.45
C LEU A 216 -29.95 -16.54 -19.43
N GLU A 217 -31.04 -16.74 -18.71
CA GLU A 217 -31.25 -17.87 -17.80
C GLU A 217 -31.23 -19.20 -18.56
N ALA A 218 -31.91 -19.28 -19.71
CA ALA A 218 -31.87 -20.46 -20.58
C ALA A 218 -30.45 -20.71 -21.14
N GLU A 219 -29.71 -19.67 -21.53
CA GLU A 219 -28.30 -19.80 -21.91
C GLU A 219 -27.41 -20.26 -20.75
N LYS A 220 -27.60 -19.73 -19.55
CA LYS A 220 -26.86 -20.13 -18.35
C LYS A 220 -27.19 -21.56 -17.94
N ALA A 221 -28.45 -21.97 -17.98
CA ALA A 221 -28.86 -23.36 -17.77
C ALA A 221 -28.21 -24.30 -18.79
N ARG A 222 -28.17 -23.91 -20.09
CA ARG A 222 -27.44 -24.65 -21.14
C ARG A 222 -25.93 -24.72 -20.87
N GLN A 223 -25.30 -23.64 -20.42
CA GLN A 223 -23.88 -23.61 -20.05
C GLN A 223 -23.58 -24.54 -18.85
N THR A 224 -24.41 -24.50 -17.81
CA THR A 224 -24.30 -25.39 -16.65
C THR A 224 -24.52 -26.85 -17.03
N ALA A 225 -25.54 -27.17 -17.83
CA ALA A 225 -25.80 -28.54 -18.30
C ALA A 225 -24.67 -29.10 -19.18
N ARG A 226 -24.03 -28.26 -20.02
CA ARG A 226 -22.82 -28.65 -20.76
C ARG A 226 -21.66 -28.97 -19.82
N ARG A 227 -21.38 -28.10 -18.85
CA ARG A 227 -20.31 -28.31 -17.85
C ARG A 227 -20.54 -29.54 -16.99
N ILE A 228 -21.78 -29.81 -16.57
CA ILE A 228 -22.13 -31.05 -15.86
C ILE A 228 -21.82 -32.27 -16.74
N LYS A 229 -22.25 -32.27 -18.01
CA LYS A 229 -21.97 -33.38 -18.94
C LYS A 229 -20.48 -33.55 -19.28
N GLU A 230 -19.71 -32.47 -19.26
CA GLU A 230 -18.24 -32.48 -19.39
C GLU A 230 -17.60 -33.08 -18.12
N GLN A 231 -18.08 -32.71 -16.93
CA GLN A 231 -17.65 -33.29 -15.65
C GLN A 231 -18.02 -34.77 -15.51
N GLU A 232 -19.23 -35.17 -15.92
CA GLU A 232 -19.68 -36.57 -15.98
C GLU A 232 -18.77 -37.42 -16.87
N LYS A 233 -18.38 -36.90 -18.04
CA LYS A 233 -17.38 -37.55 -18.90
C LYS A 233 -16.03 -37.68 -18.21
N VAL A 234 -15.50 -36.61 -17.62
CA VAL A 234 -14.21 -36.64 -16.91
C VAL A 234 -14.25 -37.64 -15.75
N LEU A 235 -15.35 -37.71 -14.99
CA LEU A 235 -15.57 -38.70 -13.93
C LEU A 235 -15.72 -40.13 -14.47
N GLY A 236 -16.29 -40.30 -15.68
CA GLY A 236 -16.31 -41.56 -16.42
C GLY A 236 -14.90 -42.02 -16.77
N ASN A 237 -14.15 -41.21 -17.49
CA ASN A 237 -12.75 -41.46 -17.86
C ASN A 237 -11.86 -41.75 -16.64
N ILE A 238 -12.08 -41.06 -15.50
CA ILE A 238 -11.37 -41.32 -14.24
C ILE A 238 -11.73 -42.68 -13.64
N ARG A 239 -13.01 -43.09 -13.69
CA ARG A 239 -13.44 -44.43 -13.25
C ARG A 239 -12.88 -45.53 -14.15
N GLU A 240 -12.86 -45.31 -15.46
CA GLU A 240 -12.25 -46.21 -16.44
C GLU A 240 -10.74 -46.35 -16.18
N TYR A 241 -10.01 -45.25 -16.03
CA TYR A 241 -8.59 -45.25 -15.67
C TYR A 241 -8.29 -45.98 -14.34
N PHE A 242 -9.12 -45.82 -13.31
CA PHE A 242 -8.98 -46.59 -12.07
C PHE A 242 -9.40 -48.07 -12.22
N ALA A 243 -10.34 -48.39 -13.10
CA ALA A 243 -10.68 -49.77 -13.45
C ALA A 243 -9.51 -50.44 -14.18
N ASP A 244 -8.88 -49.75 -15.13
CA ASP A 244 -7.71 -50.25 -15.87
C ASP A 244 -6.50 -50.45 -14.94
N ILE A 245 -6.22 -49.50 -14.04
CA ILE A 245 -5.17 -49.64 -13.02
C ILE A 245 -5.48 -50.82 -12.08
N THR A 246 -6.73 -50.98 -11.63
CA THR A 246 -7.07 -52.12 -10.75
C THR A 246 -7.06 -53.45 -11.51
N HIS A 247 -7.38 -53.47 -12.82
CA HIS A 247 -7.24 -54.64 -13.68
C HIS A 247 -5.77 -55.03 -13.86
N SER A 248 -4.92 -54.10 -14.30
CA SER A 248 -3.48 -54.32 -14.47
C SER A 248 -2.82 -54.73 -13.14
N ASN A 249 -3.18 -54.10 -12.02
CA ASN A 249 -2.70 -54.53 -10.70
C ASN A 249 -3.19 -55.94 -10.33
N LEU A 250 -4.42 -56.33 -10.68
CA LEU A 250 -4.92 -57.69 -10.49
C LEU A 250 -4.21 -58.71 -11.41
N GLU A 251 -3.81 -58.31 -12.62
CA GLU A 251 -2.98 -59.13 -13.51
C GLU A 251 -1.56 -59.29 -12.98
N ASN A 252 -0.89 -58.21 -12.59
CA ASN A 252 0.41 -58.23 -11.92
C ASN A 252 0.37 -59.11 -10.65
N ILE A 253 -0.71 -59.04 -9.86
CA ILE A 253 -0.91 -59.90 -8.67
C ILE A 253 -1.12 -61.37 -9.05
N LYS A 254 -1.80 -61.68 -10.17
CA LYS A 254 -1.90 -63.07 -10.68
C LYS A 254 -0.55 -63.57 -11.17
N GLU A 255 0.20 -62.76 -11.91
CA GLU A 255 1.51 -63.12 -12.45
C GLU A 255 2.52 -63.36 -11.33
N LEU A 256 2.66 -62.42 -10.38
CA LEU A 256 3.51 -62.58 -9.20
C LEU A 256 3.12 -63.81 -8.37
N LYS A 257 1.81 -64.14 -8.25
CA LYS A 257 1.37 -65.39 -7.62
C LYS A 257 1.78 -66.63 -8.42
N SER A 258 1.71 -66.58 -9.75
CA SER A 258 2.18 -67.67 -10.62
C SER A 258 3.69 -67.88 -10.45
N GLN A 259 4.48 -66.81 -10.59
CA GLN A 259 5.93 -66.81 -10.37
C GLN A 259 6.30 -67.35 -8.98
N VAL A 260 5.60 -66.95 -7.90
CA VAL A 260 5.81 -67.52 -6.56
C VAL A 260 5.47 -69.01 -6.47
N THR A 261 4.45 -69.51 -7.19
CA THR A 261 4.16 -70.95 -7.24
C THR A 261 5.16 -71.73 -8.09
N GLU A 262 5.77 -71.10 -9.09
CA GLU A 262 6.82 -71.70 -9.92
C GLU A 262 8.16 -71.73 -9.20
N LEU A 263 8.52 -70.65 -8.48
CA LEU A 263 9.68 -70.60 -7.60
C LEU A 263 9.57 -71.65 -6.50
N ARG A 264 8.43 -71.80 -5.83
CA ARG A 264 8.23 -72.90 -4.84
C ARG A 264 8.39 -74.29 -5.45
N ARG A 265 7.90 -74.51 -6.67
CA ARG A 265 8.13 -75.76 -7.41
C ARG A 265 9.59 -75.92 -7.85
N HIS A 266 10.36 -74.85 -7.95
CA HIS A 266 11.81 -74.88 -8.20
C HIS A 266 12.54 -75.25 -6.91
N GLU A 267 12.24 -74.57 -5.80
CA GLU A 267 12.74 -74.86 -4.44
C GLU A 267 12.48 -76.33 -4.05
N GLU A 268 11.28 -76.87 -4.28
CA GLU A 268 10.95 -78.28 -4.02
C GLU A 268 11.81 -79.27 -4.86
N ARG A 269 12.16 -78.90 -6.11
CA ARG A 269 13.04 -79.72 -6.97
C ARG A 269 14.49 -79.59 -6.56
N ASP A 270 14.95 -78.39 -6.22
CA ASP A 270 16.31 -78.10 -5.78
C ASP A 270 16.58 -78.75 -4.42
N GLU A 271 15.63 -78.69 -3.48
CA GLU A 271 15.71 -79.46 -2.23
C GLU A 271 15.82 -80.96 -2.52
N LEU A 272 15.03 -81.50 -3.46
CA LEU A 272 15.14 -82.91 -3.84
C LEU A 272 16.49 -83.24 -4.50
N ALA A 273 17.06 -82.31 -5.28
CA ALA A 273 18.39 -82.44 -5.88
C ALA A 273 19.51 -82.34 -4.85
N ILE A 274 19.46 -81.37 -3.93
CA ILE A 274 20.38 -81.18 -2.81
C ILE A 274 20.34 -82.40 -1.88
N ARG A 275 19.15 -82.94 -1.56
CA ARG A 275 19.01 -84.18 -0.77
C ARG A 275 19.60 -85.42 -1.48
N LYS A 276 19.60 -85.46 -2.81
CA LYS A 276 20.28 -86.53 -3.59
C LYS A 276 21.80 -86.32 -3.59
N LEU A 277 22.26 -85.12 -3.94
CA LEU A 277 23.67 -84.74 -3.97
C LEU A 277 24.33 -84.88 -2.60
N ALA A 278 23.63 -84.57 -1.50
CA ALA A 278 24.12 -84.78 -0.14
C ALA A 278 24.39 -86.27 0.13
N ARG A 279 23.45 -87.16 -0.18
CA ARG A 279 23.61 -88.62 -0.03
C ARG A 279 24.73 -89.17 -0.92
N GLU A 280 24.87 -88.65 -2.13
CA GLU A 280 25.98 -89.03 -3.02
C GLU A 280 27.32 -88.51 -2.50
N ASN A 281 27.38 -87.29 -1.97
CA ASN A 281 28.58 -86.69 -1.39
C ASN A 281 29.01 -87.42 -0.10
N GLU A 282 28.06 -87.81 0.77
CA GLU A 282 28.32 -88.72 1.90
C GLU A 282 28.91 -90.06 1.42
N ARG A 283 28.29 -90.68 0.39
CA ARG A 283 28.77 -91.94 -0.21
C ARG A 283 30.17 -91.81 -0.82
N MET A 284 30.51 -90.66 -1.39
CA MET A 284 31.81 -90.38 -2.02
C MET A 284 32.86 -89.85 -1.03
N THR A 285 32.46 -89.32 0.13
CA THR A 285 33.37 -88.84 1.17
C THR A 285 34.24 -89.96 1.73
N ILE A 286 33.69 -91.17 1.95
CA ILE A 286 34.45 -92.31 2.48
C ILE A 286 35.54 -92.78 1.48
N PRO A 287 35.26 -93.01 0.18
CA PRO A 287 36.31 -93.22 -0.84
C PRO A 287 37.31 -92.07 -0.93
N LEU A 288 36.86 -90.81 -0.92
CA LEU A 288 37.73 -89.64 -1.03
C LEU A 288 38.70 -89.53 0.16
N GLN A 289 38.24 -89.84 1.37
CA GLN A 289 39.09 -89.81 2.55
C GLN A 289 40.14 -90.93 2.51
N LYS A 290 39.76 -92.15 2.10
CA LYS A 290 40.73 -93.25 1.88
C LYS A 290 41.78 -92.88 0.83
N ALA A 291 41.38 -92.30 -0.30
CA ALA A 291 42.30 -91.83 -1.33
C ALA A 291 43.24 -90.72 -0.82
N LYS A 292 42.75 -89.79 0.01
CA LYS A 292 43.59 -88.78 0.68
C LYS A 292 44.59 -89.41 1.65
N ASP A 293 44.18 -90.39 2.45
CA ASP A 293 45.06 -91.10 3.37
C ASP A 293 46.12 -91.95 2.63
N GLU A 294 45.77 -92.51 1.48
CA GLU A 294 46.69 -93.21 0.58
C GLU A 294 47.69 -92.25 -0.08
N VAL A 295 47.23 -91.12 -0.62
CA VAL A 295 48.12 -90.06 -1.13
C VAL A 295 49.05 -89.54 -0.01
N ALA A 296 48.55 -89.35 1.21
CA ALA A 296 49.37 -88.92 2.35
C ALA A 296 50.40 -89.98 2.79
N LYS A 297 50.11 -91.28 2.64
CA LYS A 297 51.10 -92.36 2.83
C LYS A 297 52.16 -92.34 1.73
N LEU A 298 51.73 -92.27 0.46
CA LEU A 298 52.63 -92.21 -0.70
C LEU A 298 53.53 -90.98 -0.67
N GLN A 299 53.03 -89.82 -0.24
CA GLN A 299 53.84 -88.61 -0.05
C GLN A 299 54.90 -88.78 1.04
N ARG A 300 54.59 -89.43 2.17
CA ARG A 300 55.59 -89.74 3.21
C ARG A 300 56.66 -90.71 2.69
N GLN A 301 56.24 -91.73 1.93
CA GLN A 301 57.16 -92.69 1.28
C GLN A 301 58.03 -92.03 0.21
N LEU A 302 57.49 -91.06 -0.54
CA LEU A 302 58.26 -90.27 -1.51
C LEU A 302 59.31 -89.40 -0.80
N VAL A 303 58.94 -88.71 0.29
CA VAL A 303 59.87 -87.90 1.09
C VAL A 303 60.97 -88.76 1.73
N SER A 304 60.65 -89.95 2.26
CA SER A 304 61.68 -90.87 2.77
C SER A 304 62.58 -91.39 1.64
N TYR A 305 62.01 -91.75 0.49
CA TYR A 305 62.79 -92.18 -0.68
C TYR A 305 63.68 -91.09 -1.27
N GLU A 306 63.24 -89.82 -1.26
CA GLU A 306 64.05 -88.68 -1.67
C GLU A 306 65.19 -88.38 -0.68
N ALA A 307 64.93 -88.52 0.63
CA ALA A 307 65.95 -88.45 1.67
C ALA A 307 66.97 -89.59 1.54
N GLU A 308 66.53 -90.83 1.35
CA GLU A 308 67.39 -91.99 1.04
C GLU A 308 68.20 -91.77 -0.24
N LYS A 309 67.59 -91.26 -1.31
CA LYS A 309 68.26 -90.91 -2.57
C LYS A 309 69.25 -89.74 -2.42
N LYS A 310 69.07 -88.85 -1.43
CA LYS A 310 70.08 -87.82 -1.06
C LYS A 310 71.22 -88.46 -0.25
N ASN A 311 70.90 -89.22 0.79
CA ASN A 311 71.87 -89.93 1.62
C ASN A 311 72.75 -90.87 0.77
N LEU A 312 72.17 -91.59 -0.19
CA LEU A 312 72.90 -92.44 -1.13
C LEU A 312 73.85 -91.66 -2.05
N ARG A 313 73.49 -90.42 -2.44
CA ARG A 313 74.41 -89.53 -3.19
C ARG A 313 75.55 -89.04 -2.30
N GLU A 314 75.27 -88.67 -1.06
CA GLU A 314 76.30 -88.26 -0.09
C GLU A 314 77.24 -89.43 0.27
N VAL A 315 76.71 -90.64 0.47
CA VAL A 315 77.50 -91.85 0.72
C VAL A 315 78.33 -92.23 -0.50
N LYS A 316 77.80 -92.14 -1.73
CA LYS A 316 78.60 -92.35 -2.96
C LYS A 316 79.70 -91.29 -3.13
N GLY A 317 79.44 -90.04 -2.75
CA GLY A 317 80.46 -88.99 -2.73
C GLY A 317 81.59 -89.30 -1.73
N ARG A 318 81.25 -89.73 -0.50
CA ARG A 318 82.23 -90.17 0.50
C ARG A 318 83.00 -91.42 0.04
N LEU A 319 82.32 -92.37 -0.59
CA LEU A 319 82.94 -93.58 -1.13
C LEU A 319 83.97 -93.25 -2.21
N LEU A 320 83.65 -92.34 -3.14
CA LEU A 320 84.59 -91.91 -4.18
C LEU A 320 85.86 -91.28 -3.59
N VAL A 321 85.73 -90.44 -2.55
CA VAL A 321 86.87 -89.87 -1.83
C VAL A 321 87.69 -90.96 -1.13
N ILE A 322 87.03 -91.93 -0.48
CA ILE A 322 87.70 -93.07 0.15
C ILE A 322 88.40 -93.97 -0.89
N GLU A 323 87.82 -94.18 -2.07
CA GLU A 323 88.46 -94.90 -3.18
C GLU A 323 89.70 -94.16 -3.69
N ASP A 324 89.65 -92.84 -3.85
CA ASP A 324 90.82 -92.05 -4.27
C ASP A 324 91.92 -91.98 -3.20
N ASP A 325 91.54 -91.87 -1.92
CA ASP A 325 92.49 -91.96 -0.81
C ASP A 325 93.04 -93.38 -0.62
N GLN A 326 92.27 -94.43 -0.95
CA GLN A 326 92.76 -95.81 -1.02
C GLN A 326 93.72 -96.00 -2.20
N ARG A 327 93.44 -95.43 -3.39
CA ARG A 327 94.35 -95.43 -4.54
C ARG A 327 95.67 -94.71 -4.21
N ARG A 328 95.58 -93.54 -3.55
CA ARG A 328 96.75 -92.79 -3.05
C ARG A 328 97.55 -93.59 -2.02
N SER A 329 96.87 -94.24 -1.08
CA SER A 329 97.50 -95.06 -0.04
C SER A 329 98.19 -96.28 -0.63
N ALA A 330 97.54 -96.98 -1.57
CA ALA A 330 98.12 -98.11 -2.29
C ALA A 330 99.35 -97.70 -3.11
N TRP A 331 99.32 -96.55 -3.80
CA TRP A 331 100.49 -96.01 -4.49
C TRP A 331 101.61 -95.61 -3.53
N GLN A 332 101.29 -95.03 -2.37
CA GLN A 332 102.28 -94.76 -1.32
C GLN A 332 102.88 -96.04 -0.76
N GLN A 333 102.09 -97.11 -0.60
CA GLN A 333 102.57 -98.44 -0.20
C GLN A 333 103.49 -99.02 -1.26
N GLU A 334 103.11 -99.01 -2.54
CA GLU A 334 103.94 -99.51 -3.65
C GLU A 334 105.28 -98.76 -3.75
N VAL A 335 105.28 -97.42 -3.61
CA VAL A 335 106.51 -96.61 -3.57
C VAL A 335 107.36 -96.92 -2.33
N LEU A 336 106.74 -97.15 -1.16
CA LEU A 336 107.45 -97.53 0.05
C LEU A 336 108.04 -98.95 -0.06
N GLU A 337 107.30 -99.91 -0.62
CA GLU A 337 107.75 -101.27 -0.90
C GLU A 337 108.93 -101.27 -1.88
N GLN A 338 108.85 -100.55 -3.00
CA GLN A 338 109.99 -100.35 -3.92
C GLN A 338 111.19 -99.68 -3.24
N SER A 339 110.97 -98.79 -2.26
CA SER A 339 112.07 -98.19 -1.48
C SER A 339 112.68 -99.17 -0.47
N LEU A 340 111.84 -100.04 0.11
CA LEU A 340 112.23 -101.07 1.07
C LEU A 340 113.01 -102.18 0.37
N ASP A 341 112.55 -102.66 -0.79
CA ASP A 341 113.29 -103.58 -1.66
C ASP A 341 114.67 -103.04 -2.04
N GLN A 342 114.78 -101.74 -2.37
CA GLN A 342 116.07 -101.11 -2.64
C GLN A 342 116.97 -101.05 -1.40
N ILE A 343 116.40 -100.82 -0.21
CA ILE A 343 117.15 -100.81 1.06
C ILE A 343 117.57 -102.23 1.45
N GLU A 344 116.72 -103.23 1.26
CA GLU A 344 117.03 -104.63 1.49
C GLU A 344 118.05 -105.17 0.51
N ALA A 345 117.97 -104.81 -0.77
CA ALA A 345 118.98 -105.15 -1.76
C ALA A 345 120.34 -104.54 -1.35
N ARG A 346 120.38 -103.25 -0.99
CA ARG A 346 121.59 -102.58 -0.47
C ARG A 346 122.10 -103.24 0.82
N ASN A 347 121.22 -103.66 1.73
CA ASN A 347 121.60 -104.35 2.97
C ASN A 347 122.12 -105.76 2.70
N ARG A 348 121.54 -106.50 1.75
CA ARG A 348 122.03 -107.81 1.28
C ARG A 348 123.40 -107.68 0.64
N ASP A 349 123.56 -106.74 -0.30
CA ASP A 349 124.84 -106.34 -0.90
C ASP A 349 125.90 -106.04 0.17
N LEU A 350 125.52 -105.31 1.22
CA LEU A 350 126.43 -104.90 2.30
C LEU A 350 126.77 -106.07 3.24
N HIS A 351 125.82 -106.97 3.53
CA HIS A 351 126.07 -108.20 4.30
C HIS A 351 126.93 -109.19 3.51
N GLU A 352 126.70 -109.35 2.20
CA GLU A 352 127.55 -110.20 1.36
C GLU A 352 128.98 -109.66 1.29
N LYS A 353 129.16 -108.35 1.08
CA LYS A 353 130.49 -107.70 1.14
C LYS A 353 131.12 -107.83 2.52
N PHE A 354 130.34 -107.71 3.61
CA PHE A 354 130.83 -107.93 4.97
C PHE A 354 131.33 -109.37 5.15
N LEU A 355 130.51 -110.38 4.83
CA LEU A 355 130.86 -111.79 4.90
C LEU A 355 132.06 -112.14 4.00
N GLU A 356 132.14 -111.57 2.79
CA GLU A 356 133.27 -111.77 1.90
C GLU A 356 134.57 -111.18 2.50
N THR A 357 134.51 -110.01 3.13
CA THR A 357 135.66 -109.45 3.88
C THR A 357 135.99 -110.26 5.14
N GLU A 358 134.99 -110.76 5.87
CA GLU A 358 135.19 -111.62 7.03
C GLU A 358 135.84 -112.95 6.63
N HIS A 359 135.37 -113.60 5.57
CA HIS A 359 135.99 -114.80 5.01
C HIS A 359 137.42 -114.52 4.52
N LYS A 360 137.69 -113.39 3.86
CA LYS A 360 139.06 -112.99 3.47
C LYS A 360 139.97 -112.78 4.70
N VAL A 361 139.47 -112.16 5.77
CA VAL A 361 140.21 -111.98 7.05
C VAL A 361 140.37 -113.31 7.80
N SER A 362 139.37 -114.19 7.78
CA SER A 362 139.38 -115.50 8.42
C SER A 362 140.33 -116.46 7.70
N GLN A 363 140.35 -116.47 6.36
CA GLN A 363 141.34 -117.18 5.55
C GLN A 363 142.75 -116.62 5.78
N ARG A 364 142.95 -115.30 5.77
CA ARG A 364 144.28 -114.69 5.95
C ARG A 364 144.84 -114.91 7.36
N SER A 365 143.99 -114.80 8.40
CA SER A 365 144.36 -115.14 9.78
C SER A 365 144.47 -116.65 10.00
N GLY A 366 143.71 -117.47 9.27
CA GLY A 366 143.83 -118.93 9.24
C GLY A 366 145.17 -119.37 8.65
N PHE A 367 145.56 -118.79 7.52
CA PHE A 367 146.87 -119.01 6.89
C PHE A 367 148.02 -118.54 7.79
N GLN A 368 147.89 -117.38 8.46
CA GLN A 368 148.85 -116.94 9.47
C GLN A 368 148.91 -117.90 10.67
N ARG A 369 147.78 -118.37 11.20
CA ARG A 369 147.71 -119.38 12.28
C ARG A 369 148.33 -120.71 11.85
N MET A 370 148.13 -121.15 10.60
CA MET A 370 148.76 -122.34 10.05
C MET A 370 150.28 -122.16 9.87
N LEU A 371 150.72 -120.99 9.40
CA LEU A 371 152.14 -120.67 9.24
C LEU A 371 152.84 -120.61 10.61
N THR A 372 152.25 -119.97 11.61
CA THR A 372 152.82 -119.94 12.96
C THR A 372 152.70 -121.29 13.66
N ALA A 373 151.65 -122.07 13.45
CA ALA A 373 151.55 -123.44 13.94
C ALA A 373 152.64 -124.34 13.32
N ASN A 374 152.92 -124.20 12.02
CA ASN A 374 154.02 -124.92 11.36
C ASN A 374 155.39 -124.43 11.85
N GLN A 375 155.60 -123.12 12.04
CA GLN A 375 156.84 -122.59 12.63
C GLN A 375 157.04 -123.09 14.07
N ILE A 376 155.98 -123.11 14.88
CA ILE A 376 155.98 -123.70 16.22
C ILE A 376 156.28 -125.19 16.12
N HIS A 377 155.63 -125.94 15.23
CA HIS A 377 155.88 -127.38 15.06
C HIS A 377 157.33 -127.68 14.62
N CYS A 378 157.91 -126.90 13.71
CA CYS A 378 159.34 -126.96 13.38
C CYS A 378 160.21 -126.66 14.60
N LYS A 379 159.89 -125.62 15.39
CA LYS A 379 160.64 -125.30 16.62
C LYS A 379 160.44 -126.33 17.74
N THR A 380 159.27 -126.96 17.84
CA THR A 380 158.99 -128.06 18.77
C THR A 380 159.67 -129.36 18.35
N THR A 381 159.82 -129.63 17.05
CA THR A 381 160.58 -130.79 16.54
C THR A 381 162.10 -130.57 16.58
N GLU A 382 162.57 -129.33 16.41
CA GLU A 382 163.94 -128.93 16.78
C GLU A 382 164.20 -129.13 18.28
N ILE A 383 163.30 -128.64 19.14
CA ILE A 383 163.39 -128.82 20.60
C ILE A 383 163.32 -130.31 20.96
N ALA A 384 162.44 -131.08 20.34
CA ALA A 384 162.34 -132.53 20.58
C ALA A 384 163.59 -133.28 20.12
N ARG A 385 164.26 -132.86 19.03
CA ARG A 385 165.61 -133.33 18.68
C ARG A 385 166.62 -132.97 19.76
N SER A 386 166.73 -131.69 20.13
CA SER A 386 167.70 -131.27 21.15
C SER A 386 167.43 -131.90 22.52
N GLN A 387 166.17 -132.25 22.82
CA GLN A 387 165.77 -133.00 24.01
C GLN A 387 166.05 -134.49 23.89
N ALA A 388 165.89 -135.12 22.72
CA ALA A 388 166.31 -136.51 22.50
C ALA A 388 167.84 -136.65 22.56
N GLU A 389 168.57 -135.67 22.03
CA GLU A 389 170.01 -135.50 22.16
C GLU A 389 170.41 -135.28 23.63
N LEU A 390 169.74 -134.39 24.37
CA LEU A 390 169.94 -134.23 25.81
C LEU A 390 169.62 -135.49 26.61
N CYS A 391 168.56 -136.23 26.26
CA CYS A 391 168.20 -137.48 26.92
C CYS A 391 169.21 -138.59 26.63
N SER A 392 169.74 -138.69 25.41
CA SER A 392 170.80 -139.66 25.09
C SER A 392 172.11 -139.31 25.79
N VAL A 393 172.45 -138.02 25.90
CA VAL A 393 173.58 -137.53 26.72
C VAL A 393 173.35 -137.81 28.21
N LEU A 394 172.16 -137.55 28.76
CA LEU A 394 171.82 -137.86 30.16
C LEU A 394 171.83 -139.36 30.47
N HIS A 395 171.58 -140.22 29.48
CA HIS A 395 171.64 -141.68 29.66
C HIS A 395 173.04 -142.27 29.48
N THR A 396 173.96 -141.56 28.82
CA THR A 396 175.33 -142.02 28.52
C THR A 396 176.41 -141.36 29.39
N VAL A 397 176.20 -140.10 29.80
CA VAL A 397 177.08 -139.34 30.70
C VAL A 397 176.49 -139.40 32.11
N GLY A 398 176.88 -140.42 32.86
CA GLY A 398 176.29 -140.73 34.17
C GLY A 398 176.76 -139.87 35.34
N GLN A 399 176.25 -140.21 36.54
CA GLN A 399 176.74 -139.79 37.86
C GLN A 399 177.04 -138.29 38.04
N LEU A 400 176.06 -137.42 37.83
CA LEU A 400 176.10 -136.04 38.32
C LEU A 400 175.28 -135.89 39.63
N PRO A 401 175.90 -135.56 40.77
CA PRO A 401 175.18 -135.31 42.01
C PRO A 401 174.20 -134.13 41.90
N PRO A 402 173.13 -134.07 42.72
CA PRO A 402 172.14 -132.97 42.70
C PRO A 402 172.71 -131.58 43.02
N ALA A 403 173.99 -131.47 43.40
CA ALA A 403 174.72 -130.21 43.47
C ALA A 403 174.93 -129.56 42.09
N ALA A 404 175.27 -130.34 41.05
CA ALA A 404 175.56 -129.81 39.71
C ALA A 404 174.31 -129.17 39.07
N VAL A 405 173.13 -129.77 39.30
CA VAL A 405 171.84 -129.24 38.82
C VAL A 405 171.51 -127.88 39.46
N ARG A 406 171.91 -127.65 40.73
CA ARG A 406 171.74 -126.34 41.38
C ARG A 406 172.66 -125.27 40.81
N GLN A 407 173.90 -125.61 40.48
CA GLN A 407 174.85 -124.67 39.89
C GLN A 407 174.40 -124.17 38.50
N ILE A 408 173.69 -125.01 37.74
CA ILE A 408 173.02 -124.63 36.47
C ILE A 408 171.80 -123.72 36.72
N ALA A 409 171.12 -123.84 37.86
CA ALA A 409 170.03 -122.92 38.22
C ALA A 409 170.56 -121.52 38.63
N GLU A 410 171.70 -121.46 39.33
CA GLU A 410 172.31 -120.19 39.75
C GLU A 410 172.77 -119.31 38.57
N THR A 411 173.23 -119.91 37.47
CA THR A 411 173.59 -119.17 36.24
C THR A 411 172.39 -118.57 35.49
N SER A 412 171.16 -118.92 35.84
CA SER A 412 169.94 -118.30 35.28
C SER A 412 169.69 -116.89 35.85
N ASN A 413 169.87 -116.72 37.17
CA ASN A 413 169.59 -115.46 37.89
C ASN A 413 170.26 -114.19 37.29
N PRO A 414 171.56 -114.16 36.95
CA PRO A 414 172.20 -112.96 36.41
C PRO A 414 171.68 -112.55 35.02
N MET A 415 171.10 -113.48 34.24
CA MET A 415 170.49 -113.16 32.94
C MET A 415 169.17 -112.41 33.10
N ASP A 416 168.38 -112.74 34.13
CA ASP A 416 167.12 -112.05 34.40
C ASP A 416 167.29 -110.66 35.03
N VAL A 417 168.38 -110.42 35.78
CA VAL A 417 168.71 -109.06 36.28
C VAL A 417 169.04 -108.12 35.12
N ARG A 418 169.97 -108.51 34.23
CA ARG A 418 170.31 -107.74 33.02
C ARG A 418 169.09 -107.49 32.13
N ARG A 419 168.17 -108.45 32.04
CA ARG A 419 166.90 -108.35 31.30
C ARG A 419 165.90 -107.34 31.92
N ARG A 420 166.02 -107.01 33.21
CA ARG A 420 165.25 -105.93 33.87
C ARG A 420 165.88 -104.56 33.60
N GLU A 421 167.20 -104.45 33.71
CA GLU A 421 167.95 -103.20 33.43
C GLU A 421 167.77 -102.73 31.99
N LEU A 422 167.75 -103.67 31.02
CA LEU A 422 167.47 -103.35 29.63
C LEU A 422 166.08 -102.73 29.43
N LYS A 423 165.08 -103.12 30.24
CA LYS A 423 163.72 -102.55 30.18
C LYS A 423 163.65 -101.13 30.77
N THR A 424 164.36 -100.84 31.87
CA THR A 424 164.35 -99.51 32.49
C THR A 424 165.16 -98.47 31.70
N LEU A 425 166.22 -98.90 31.01
CA LEU A 425 166.88 -98.07 30.01
C LEU A 425 165.96 -97.78 28.81
N GLN A 426 165.24 -98.79 28.32
CA GLN A 426 164.27 -98.63 27.22
C GLN A 426 163.05 -97.78 27.56
N SER A 427 162.65 -97.63 28.84
CA SER A 427 161.58 -96.71 29.23
C SER A 427 162.09 -95.26 29.25
N ARG A 428 163.23 -94.99 29.89
CA ARG A 428 163.85 -93.64 29.90
C ARG A 428 164.10 -93.09 28.49
N LEU A 429 164.53 -93.95 27.57
CA LEU A 429 164.73 -93.57 26.16
C LEU A 429 163.45 -93.05 25.49
N ARG A 430 162.28 -93.58 25.86
CA ARG A 430 160.97 -93.16 25.33
C ARG A 430 160.49 -91.84 25.95
N GLU A 431 160.81 -91.59 27.21
CA GLU A 431 160.50 -90.33 27.90
C GLU A 431 161.26 -89.16 27.26
N ILE A 432 162.55 -89.35 26.97
CA ILE A 432 163.40 -88.37 26.27
C ILE A 432 162.87 -88.10 24.85
N ASP A 433 162.56 -89.14 24.09
CA ASP A 433 162.05 -89.00 22.72
C ASP A 433 160.64 -88.36 22.67
N ALA A 434 159.82 -88.58 23.70
CA ALA A 434 158.54 -87.87 23.87
C ALA A 434 158.75 -86.38 24.24
N GLY A 435 159.73 -86.07 25.11
CA GLY A 435 160.12 -84.69 25.43
C GLY A 435 160.61 -83.92 24.20
N TYR A 436 161.45 -84.55 23.39
CA TYR A 436 161.97 -84.00 22.13
C TYR A 436 160.83 -83.68 21.14
N ARG A 437 159.84 -84.57 20.98
CA ARG A 437 158.65 -84.31 20.14
C ARG A 437 157.80 -83.15 20.66
N ARG A 438 157.66 -83.00 21.99
CA ARG A 438 156.98 -81.84 22.60
C ARG A 438 157.74 -80.55 22.29
N LEU A 439 159.06 -80.54 22.43
CA LEU A 439 159.90 -79.38 22.08
C LEU A 439 159.74 -78.98 20.61
N ILE A 440 159.82 -79.93 19.67
CA ILE A 440 159.59 -79.68 18.24
C ILE A 440 158.19 -79.12 17.98
N THR A 441 157.18 -79.61 18.70
CA THR A 441 155.80 -79.10 18.57
C THR A 441 155.69 -77.67 19.07
N SER A 442 156.25 -77.35 20.24
CA SER A 442 156.28 -75.98 20.77
C SER A 442 157.07 -75.01 19.89
N VAL A 443 158.21 -75.45 19.31
CA VAL A 443 158.98 -74.63 18.36
C VAL A 443 158.17 -74.37 17.09
N ARG A 444 157.51 -75.39 16.51
CA ARG A 444 156.64 -75.21 15.34
C ARG A 444 155.43 -74.33 15.61
N LEU A 445 154.89 -74.34 16.84
CA LEU A 445 153.84 -73.41 17.27
C LEU A 445 154.38 -71.98 17.39
N LYS A 446 155.51 -71.78 18.08
CA LYS A 446 156.19 -70.46 18.17
C LYS A 446 156.52 -69.87 16.80
N MET A 447 157.01 -70.67 15.86
CA MET A 447 157.26 -70.22 14.49
C MET A 447 155.98 -69.75 13.80
N LYS A 448 154.86 -70.48 13.95
CA LYS A 448 153.55 -70.06 13.45
C LYS A 448 153.00 -68.79 14.12
N GLU A 449 153.23 -68.59 15.42
CA GLU A 449 152.85 -67.35 16.12
C GLU A 449 153.55 -66.13 15.52
N PHE A 450 154.82 -66.26 15.14
CA PHE A 450 155.59 -65.22 14.45
C PHE A 450 155.41 -65.22 12.91
N GLY A 451 154.43 -65.96 12.38
CA GLY A 451 154.09 -65.98 10.95
C GLY A 451 155.09 -66.72 10.04
N LEU A 452 156.20 -67.25 10.56
CA LEU A 452 157.26 -67.89 9.79
C LEU A 452 156.80 -69.27 9.29
N ALA A 453 156.89 -69.48 7.98
CA ALA A 453 156.57 -70.77 7.37
C ALA A 453 157.73 -71.75 7.62
N PRO A 454 157.48 -73.03 7.99
CA PRO A 454 158.56 -74.01 8.20
C PRO A 454 159.49 -74.21 7.00
N SER A 455 159.03 -73.87 5.78
CA SER A 455 159.81 -73.89 4.54
C SER A 455 160.97 -72.88 4.52
N GLU A 456 160.88 -71.77 5.26
CA GLU A 456 161.83 -70.66 5.22
C GLU A 456 163.13 -70.96 5.99
N LEU A 457 163.13 -71.94 6.89
CA LEU A 457 164.31 -72.33 7.66
C LEU A 457 165.32 -73.19 6.88
N GLY A 458 164.94 -73.73 5.71
CA GLY A 458 165.83 -74.58 4.89
C GLY A 458 166.18 -75.96 5.45
N PHE A 459 165.83 -76.29 6.71
CA PHE A 459 166.07 -77.60 7.32
C PHE A 459 164.86 -78.17 8.08
N SER A 460 164.69 -79.50 8.00
CA SER A 460 163.61 -80.23 8.67
C SER A 460 164.08 -80.90 9.96
N PRO A 461 163.66 -80.47 11.17
CA PRO A 461 163.97 -81.19 12.39
C PRO A 461 163.29 -82.57 12.42
N HIS A 462 164.10 -83.61 12.62
CA HIS A 462 163.66 -85.02 12.66
C HIS A 462 162.69 -85.27 13.82
N SER A 463 161.74 -86.19 13.63
CA SER A 463 160.66 -86.47 14.59
C SER A 463 161.04 -87.38 15.76
N THR A 464 162.24 -88.00 15.72
CA THR A 464 162.79 -88.84 16.79
C THR A 464 164.31 -88.68 16.86
N LEU A 465 164.89 -88.79 18.06
CA LEU A 465 166.34 -88.60 18.28
C LEU A 465 167.21 -89.77 17.77
N ILE A 466 166.59 -90.91 17.44
CA ILE A 466 167.29 -92.15 17.05
C ILE A 466 166.67 -92.69 15.76
N PRO A 467 167.46 -93.08 14.74
CA PRO A 467 166.96 -93.76 13.55
C PRO A 467 166.33 -95.11 13.92
N ARG A 468 165.18 -95.42 13.33
CA ARG A 468 164.69 -96.80 13.24
C ARG A 468 164.97 -97.31 11.84
N GLU A 469 165.64 -98.44 11.74
CA GLU A 469 165.85 -99.12 10.46
C GLU A 469 164.52 -99.46 9.77
N PRO A 470 164.48 -99.42 8.43
CA PRO A 470 163.27 -99.67 7.66
C PRO A 470 162.87 -101.14 7.76
N LYS A 471 161.79 -101.43 8.49
CA LYS A 471 161.10 -102.71 8.35
C LYS A 471 160.38 -102.73 7.01
N LEU A 472 160.91 -103.50 6.05
CA LEU A 472 160.24 -103.71 4.78
C LEU A 472 158.85 -104.34 4.99
N THR A 473 157.92 -103.93 4.14
CA THR A 473 156.62 -104.58 3.88
C THR A 473 156.81 -106.07 3.55
N ARG A 474 155.83 -106.95 3.79
CA ARG A 474 154.42 -106.77 3.38
C ARG A 474 153.44 -107.70 4.12
#